data_AF-A0A8K1FEL5-F1
#
_entry.id   AF-A0A8K1FEL5-F1
#
_cell.length_a   1.000
_cell.length_b   1.000
_cell.length_c   1.000
_cell.angle_alpha   90.00
_cell.angle_beta   90.00
_cell.angle_gamma   90.00
#
_symmetry.space_group_name_H-M   'P 1'
#
loop_
_entity.id
_entity.type
_entity.pdbx_description
1 polymer ?
#
loop_
_entity_poly.entity_id
_entity_poly.type
_entity_poly.pdbx_seq_one_letter_code
_entity_poly.pdbx_strand_id
1 'polypeptide(L)'
;MAEGPHLGHRLPWRSLAQVAKRLAMGHFKNFWWPNDHLELYAAKNKLKEEEKAVDHFSQCLADAIKEFAETDPTSYEDKEKYDPSHPDTDWDVEYSYSIGAYVGYYDSLIQGYIELNILLLDPDTWKHVVLRENGKWSRAMQLMCGFTDGRHPKWLADHLRPIFDEHGYLKPVTADVVEIMREHAKLIFRCLYSIGPTNSMLNWKNVKCSHGLEYFAYQTYWSG
;
A
#
# COMPACT_ATOMS: atom_id res chain seq x y z
N MET A 1 16.97 -20.30 -7.91
CA MET A 1 17.30 -19.15 -7.04
C MET A 1 16.55 -19.35 -5.74
N ALA A 2 17.24 -19.31 -4.59
CA ALA A 2 16.55 -19.39 -3.31
C ALA A 2 15.84 -18.04 -3.09
N GLU A 3 14.52 -18.03 -3.16
CA GLU A 3 13.74 -16.84 -2.80
C GLU A 3 13.91 -16.61 -1.30
N GLY A 4 14.65 -15.56 -0.92
CA GLY A 4 14.69 -15.11 0.45
C GLY A 4 13.26 -14.84 0.95
N PRO A 5 12.92 -15.19 2.20
CA PRO A 5 11.57 -15.03 2.70
C PRO A 5 11.22 -13.55 2.80
N HIS A 6 10.19 -13.12 2.06
CA HIS A 6 9.56 -11.82 2.24
C HIS A 6 9.16 -11.63 3.72
N LEU A 7 9.63 -10.53 4.32
CA LEU A 7 9.51 -10.28 5.77
C LEU A 7 8.18 -9.65 6.17
N GLY A 8 7.25 -9.43 5.24
CA GLY A 8 5.96 -8.81 5.56
C GLY A 8 5.12 -9.58 6.57
N HIS A 9 5.33 -10.88 6.75
CA HIS A 9 4.66 -11.64 7.82
C HIS A 9 4.97 -11.14 9.25
N ARG A 10 6.06 -10.36 9.44
CA ARG A 10 6.45 -9.78 10.73
C ARG A 10 5.81 -8.42 11.01
N LEU A 11 5.14 -7.82 10.01
CA LEU A 11 4.60 -6.47 10.14
C LEU A 11 3.28 -6.46 10.94
N PRO A 12 2.99 -5.39 11.70
CA PRO A 12 1.82 -5.32 12.57
C PRO A 12 0.51 -5.02 11.80
N TRP A 13 0.21 -5.84 10.80
CA TRP A 13 -0.92 -5.65 9.87
C TRP A 13 -2.28 -5.53 10.55
N ARG A 14 -2.53 -6.31 11.61
CA ARG A 14 -3.81 -6.26 12.34
C ARG A 14 -4.04 -4.89 12.98
N SER A 15 -2.99 -4.31 13.58
CA SER A 15 -3.06 -2.97 14.16
C SER A 15 -3.35 -1.93 13.09
N LEU A 16 -2.69 -2.04 11.93
CA LEU A 16 -2.92 -1.16 10.80
C LEU A 16 -4.33 -1.29 10.22
N ALA A 17 -4.82 -2.52 10.03
CA ALA A 17 -6.17 -2.78 9.54
C ALA A 17 -7.24 -2.24 10.51
N GLN A 18 -7.00 -2.32 11.82
CA GLN A 18 -7.89 -1.72 12.81
C GLN A 18 -7.90 -0.19 12.74
N VAL A 19 -6.74 0.45 12.50
CA VAL A 19 -6.69 1.90 12.23
C VAL A 19 -7.51 2.22 10.97
N ALA A 20 -7.29 1.48 9.87
CA ALA A 20 -8.07 1.59 8.64
C ALA A 20 -9.58 1.53 8.90
N LYS A 21 -10.01 0.52 9.66
CA LYS A 21 -11.41 0.31 10.01
C LYS A 21 -11.99 1.51 10.75
N ARG A 22 -11.27 2.02 11.75
CA ARG A 22 -11.74 3.13 12.57
C ARG A 22 -11.80 4.42 11.79
N LEU A 23 -10.86 4.66 10.88
CA LEU A 23 -10.89 5.82 9.99
C LEU A 23 -12.04 5.72 8.98
N ALA A 24 -12.31 4.53 8.43
CA ALA A 24 -13.43 4.27 7.52
C ALA A 24 -14.81 4.34 8.21
N MET A 25 -14.95 3.76 9.42
CA MET A 25 -16.21 3.71 10.18
C MET A 25 -16.47 4.96 11.02
N GLY A 26 -15.44 5.74 11.33
CA GLY A 26 -15.44 6.72 12.40
C GLY A 26 -15.23 8.16 11.91
N HIS A 27 -16.27 8.97 12.09
CA HIS A 27 -16.16 10.35 12.59
C HIS A 27 -15.47 11.44 11.75
N PHE A 28 -14.87 11.19 10.58
CA PHE A 28 -14.38 12.27 9.71
C PHE A 28 -15.45 12.94 8.84
N LYS A 29 -16.72 12.51 8.93
CA LYS A 29 -17.86 13.17 8.24
C LYS A 29 -18.02 14.65 8.61
N ASN A 30 -17.49 15.09 9.75
CA ASN A 30 -17.65 16.45 10.27
C ASN A 30 -16.34 17.22 10.46
N PHE A 31 -15.24 16.83 9.81
CA PHE A 31 -13.95 17.52 10.00
C PHE A 31 -13.99 19.02 9.64
N TRP A 32 -15.02 19.45 8.91
CA TRP A 32 -15.20 20.86 8.56
C TRP A 32 -15.91 21.69 9.65
N TRP A 33 -16.67 21.09 10.58
CA TRP A 33 -17.38 21.83 11.66
C TRP A 33 -17.69 20.95 12.90
N PRO A 34 -16.73 20.72 13.80
CA PRO A 34 -17.05 20.16 15.12
C PRO A 34 -17.65 21.26 16.01
N ASN A 35 -18.94 21.12 16.36
CA ASN A 35 -19.67 22.10 17.17
C ASN A 35 -19.46 21.95 18.69
N ASP A 36 -18.67 20.97 19.15
CA ASP A 36 -18.53 20.70 20.59
C ASP A 36 -17.08 20.39 21.04
N HIS A 37 -16.65 21.02 22.14
CA HIS A 37 -15.25 21.02 22.60
C HIS A 37 -14.79 19.67 23.18
N LEU A 38 -15.71 18.87 23.71
CA LEU A 38 -15.43 17.53 24.24
C LEU A 38 -15.22 16.50 23.12
N GLU A 39 -15.98 16.63 22.02
CA GLU A 39 -15.81 15.80 20.82
C GLU A 39 -14.45 16.08 20.15
N LEU A 40 -14.02 17.34 20.12
CA LEU A 40 -12.69 17.74 19.65
C LEU A 40 -11.54 17.10 20.46
N TYR A 41 -11.65 17.06 21.79
CA TYR A 41 -10.59 16.49 22.63
C TYR A 41 -10.52 14.95 22.51
N ALA A 42 -11.68 14.28 22.49
CA ALA A 42 -11.75 12.83 22.28
C ALA A 42 -11.27 12.45 20.86
N ALA A 43 -11.65 13.21 19.83
CA ALA A 43 -11.16 13.04 18.47
C ALA A 43 -9.63 13.24 18.40
N LYS A 44 -9.09 14.26 19.06
CA LYS A 44 -7.65 14.55 19.11
C LYS A 44 -6.84 13.45 19.81
N ASN A 45 -7.36 12.85 20.88
CA ASN A 45 -6.66 11.75 21.56
C ASN A 45 -6.72 10.44 20.77
N LYS A 46 -7.86 10.13 20.12
CA LYS A 46 -7.96 8.98 19.20
C LYS A 46 -7.01 9.11 18.02
N LEU A 47 -6.95 10.31 17.42
CA LEU A 47 -6.00 10.64 16.37
C LEU A 47 -4.55 10.37 16.79
N LYS A 48 -4.16 10.75 18.01
CA LYS A 48 -2.81 10.45 18.53
C LYS A 48 -2.52 8.97 18.68
N GLU A 49 -3.50 8.15 19.03
CA GLU A 49 -3.33 6.70 19.12
C GLU A 49 -3.19 6.07 17.74
N GLU A 50 -3.98 6.54 16.78
CA GLU A 50 -3.89 6.13 15.37
C GLU A 50 -2.55 6.55 14.75
N GLU A 51 -2.11 7.79 14.99
CA GLU A 51 -0.78 8.30 14.60
C GLU A 51 0.34 7.42 15.13
N LYS A 52 0.31 7.02 16.41
CA LYS A 52 1.33 6.14 17.00
C LYS A 52 1.34 4.75 16.35
N ALA A 53 0.17 4.20 16.03
CA ALA A 53 0.08 2.91 15.37
C ALA A 53 0.64 2.97 13.93
N VAL A 54 0.35 4.06 13.21
CA VAL A 54 0.92 4.35 11.88
C VAL A 54 2.43 4.55 11.95
N ASP A 55 2.93 5.29 12.94
CA ASP A 55 4.36 5.50 13.18
C ASP A 55 5.08 4.17 13.42
N HIS A 56 4.52 3.34 14.31
CA HIS A 56 5.08 2.04 14.63
C HIS A 56 5.11 1.12 13.40
N PHE A 57 4.02 1.04 12.65
CA PHE A 57 3.98 0.27 11.40
C PHE A 57 5.03 0.76 10.39
N SER A 58 5.13 2.07 10.20
CA SER A 58 6.09 2.67 9.25
C SER A 58 7.54 2.38 9.62
N GLN A 59 7.86 2.40 10.91
CA GLN A 59 9.18 2.00 11.43
C GLN A 59 9.45 0.52 11.13
N CYS A 60 8.53 -0.38 11.48
CA CYS A 60 8.67 -1.81 11.20
C CYS A 60 8.83 -2.11 9.70
N LEU A 61 8.09 -1.41 8.83
CA LEU A 61 8.23 -1.59 7.38
C LEU A 61 9.60 -1.14 6.88
N ALA A 62 10.06 0.05 7.29
CA ALA A 62 11.38 0.55 6.91
C ALA A 62 12.50 -0.39 7.39
N ASP A 63 12.39 -0.93 8.60
CA ASP A 63 13.37 -1.87 9.16
C ASP A 63 13.34 -3.21 8.43
N ALA A 64 12.15 -3.73 8.09
CA ALA A 64 12.03 -4.95 7.30
C ALA A 64 12.63 -4.81 5.89
N ILE A 65 12.46 -3.65 5.24
CA ILE A 65 13.07 -3.35 3.94
C ILE A 65 14.60 -3.34 4.06
N LYS A 66 15.15 -2.71 5.13
CA LYS A 66 16.60 -2.71 5.40
C LYS A 66 17.15 -4.11 5.64
N GLU A 67 16.52 -4.88 6.54
CA GLU A 67 16.95 -6.24 6.88
C GLU A 67 16.96 -7.13 5.64
N PHE A 68 15.95 -7.01 4.78
CA PHE A 68 15.92 -7.76 3.53
C PHE A 68 17.02 -7.31 2.56
N ALA A 69 17.23 -6.00 2.39
CA ALA A 69 18.26 -5.47 1.50
C ALA A 69 19.67 -5.94 1.90
N GLU A 70 19.96 -6.07 3.20
CA GLU A 70 21.23 -6.58 3.72
C GLU A 70 21.44 -8.09 3.51
N THR A 71 20.35 -8.85 3.40
CA THR A 71 20.39 -10.32 3.36
C THR A 71 20.08 -10.91 1.99
N ASP A 72 19.60 -10.10 1.04
CA ASP A 72 19.23 -10.54 -0.30
C ASP A 72 20.47 -10.84 -1.17
N PRO A 73 20.71 -12.12 -1.53
CA PRO A 73 21.89 -12.53 -2.30
C PRO A 73 21.79 -12.20 -3.80
N THR A 74 20.67 -11.64 -4.25
CA THR A 74 20.42 -11.28 -5.65
C THR A 74 21.42 -10.22 -6.12
N SER A 75 21.95 -10.33 -7.35
CA SER A 75 22.91 -9.35 -7.88
C SER A 75 22.24 -7.99 -8.12
N TYR A 76 23.05 -6.95 -8.33
CA TYR A 76 22.52 -5.63 -8.68
C TYR A 76 21.81 -5.66 -10.03
N GLU A 77 22.38 -6.32 -11.06
CA GLU A 77 21.77 -6.39 -12.40
C GLU A 77 20.40 -7.09 -12.36
N ASP A 78 20.25 -8.12 -11.51
CA ASP A 78 18.98 -8.82 -11.33
C ASP A 78 17.90 -7.94 -10.63
N LYS A 79 18.32 -6.89 -9.92
CA LYS A 79 17.44 -5.94 -9.23
C LYS A 79 16.97 -4.80 -10.11
N GLU A 80 17.69 -4.49 -11.21
CA GLU A 80 17.42 -3.33 -12.07
C GLU A 80 15.97 -3.30 -12.58
N LYS A 81 15.41 -4.45 -12.97
CA LYS A 81 14.02 -4.53 -13.45
C LYS A 81 12.97 -4.09 -12.42
N TYR A 82 13.32 -4.14 -11.12
CA TYR A 82 12.45 -3.75 -10.01
C TYR A 82 12.67 -2.29 -9.59
N ASP A 83 13.71 -1.62 -10.08
CA ASP A 83 14.02 -0.24 -9.77
C ASP A 83 13.35 0.71 -10.79
N PRO A 84 12.29 1.45 -10.41
CA PRO A 84 11.61 2.38 -11.31
C PRO A 84 12.50 3.55 -11.76
N SER A 85 13.62 3.79 -11.08
CA SER A 85 14.58 4.86 -11.42
C SER A 85 15.64 4.43 -12.43
N HIS A 86 15.73 3.12 -12.74
CA HIS A 86 16.71 2.60 -13.67
C HIS A 86 16.30 2.92 -15.13
N PRO A 87 17.23 3.46 -15.96
CA PRO A 87 16.90 3.99 -17.29
C PRO A 87 16.38 2.94 -18.28
N ASP A 88 16.73 1.67 -18.08
CA ASP A 88 16.34 0.57 -18.97
C ASP A 88 15.03 -0.12 -18.55
N THR A 89 14.25 0.51 -17.67
CA THR A 89 13.00 -0.07 -17.18
C THR A 89 11.77 0.55 -17.86
N ASP A 90 10.69 -0.22 -17.96
CA ASP A 90 9.43 0.18 -18.61
C ASP A 90 8.43 0.82 -17.65
N TRP A 91 8.91 1.43 -16.55
CA TRP A 91 8.04 2.12 -15.60
C TRP A 91 7.61 3.46 -16.19
N ASP A 92 6.30 3.63 -16.39
CA ASP A 92 5.69 4.86 -16.91
C ASP A 92 5.10 5.72 -15.78
N VAL A 93 5.52 5.46 -14.54
CA VAL A 93 5.03 6.14 -13.33
C VAL A 93 6.12 7.04 -12.76
N GLU A 94 5.76 8.28 -12.40
CA GLU A 94 6.72 9.31 -12.01
C GLU A 94 7.37 9.08 -10.63
N TYR A 95 8.55 9.69 -10.44
CA TYR A 95 9.39 9.64 -9.22
C TYR A 95 8.74 10.20 -7.94
N SER A 96 7.60 10.86 -8.03
CA SER A 96 7.10 11.66 -6.92
C SER A 96 6.32 10.87 -5.86
N TYR A 97 6.19 11.47 -4.68
CA TYR A 97 4.98 11.28 -3.86
C TYR A 97 3.89 12.13 -4.49
N SER A 98 2.63 11.65 -4.52
CA SER A 98 1.45 12.22 -5.20
C SER A 98 1.57 13.71 -5.60
N ILE A 99 1.64 14.01 -6.90
CA ILE A 99 1.67 15.38 -7.43
C ILE A 99 0.39 15.65 -8.24
N GLY A 100 -0.40 16.62 -7.77
CA GLY A 100 -1.64 17.00 -8.44
C GLY A 100 -2.64 15.84 -8.48
N ALA A 101 -2.99 15.38 -9.67
CA ALA A 101 -3.88 14.22 -9.87
C ALA A 101 -3.13 12.88 -9.99
N TYR A 102 -1.80 12.90 -10.11
CA TYR A 102 -0.98 11.71 -10.36
C TYR A 102 -0.50 11.07 -9.05
N VAL A 103 -0.50 9.74 -9.01
CA VAL A 103 0.10 8.94 -7.93
C VAL A 103 1.43 8.42 -8.45
N GLY A 104 2.54 8.89 -7.89
CA GLY A 104 3.87 8.41 -8.27
C GLY A 104 4.21 7.06 -7.65
N TYR A 105 5.35 6.47 -8.05
CA TYR A 105 5.60 5.05 -7.80
C TYR A 105 5.81 4.71 -6.32
N TYR A 106 6.25 5.66 -5.49
CA TYR A 106 6.39 5.40 -4.06
C TYR A 106 5.02 5.14 -3.41
N ASP A 107 4.07 6.04 -3.64
CA ASP A 107 2.73 5.94 -3.06
C ASP A 107 1.96 4.74 -3.60
N SER A 108 2.03 4.49 -4.91
CA SER A 108 1.30 3.36 -5.50
C SER A 108 1.82 2.00 -5.03
N LEU A 109 3.14 1.83 -4.91
CA LEU A 109 3.73 0.60 -4.39
C LEU A 109 3.39 0.38 -2.92
N ILE A 110 3.56 1.40 -2.07
CA ILE A 110 3.27 1.29 -0.63
C ILE A 110 1.79 1.02 -0.40
N GLN A 111 0.91 1.77 -1.06
CA GLN A 111 -0.53 1.61 -0.90
C GLN A 111 -0.99 0.24 -1.42
N GLY A 112 -0.52 -0.17 -2.60
CA GLY A 112 -0.82 -1.50 -3.14
C GLY A 112 -0.35 -2.62 -2.21
N TYR A 113 0.85 -2.49 -1.65
CA TYR A 113 1.40 -3.44 -0.67
C TYR A 113 0.54 -3.54 0.59
N ILE A 114 0.12 -2.41 1.15
CA ILE A 114 -0.72 -2.34 2.34
C ILE A 114 -2.11 -2.94 2.08
N GLU A 115 -2.78 -2.51 1.00
CA GLU A 115 -4.13 -2.97 0.67
C GLU A 115 -4.16 -4.48 0.45
N LEU A 116 -3.18 -5.05 -0.28
CA LEU A 116 -3.09 -6.50 -0.48
C LEU A 116 -2.88 -7.26 0.83
N ASN A 117 -1.96 -6.80 1.69
CA ASN A 117 -1.69 -7.48 2.95
C ASN A 117 -2.85 -7.38 3.95
N ILE A 118 -3.61 -6.27 3.94
CA ILE A 118 -4.83 -6.15 4.75
C ILE A 118 -5.92 -7.09 4.21
N LEU A 119 -6.13 -7.16 2.89
CA LEU A 119 -7.06 -8.14 2.30
C LEU A 119 -6.67 -9.58 2.67
N LEU A 120 -5.37 -9.90 2.65
CA LEU A 120 -4.85 -11.22 3.02
C LEU A 120 -5.09 -11.61 4.49
N LEU A 121 -5.44 -10.67 5.37
CA LEU A 121 -5.83 -11.00 6.76
C LEU A 121 -7.19 -11.68 6.83
N ASP A 122 -8.18 -11.10 6.14
CA ASP A 122 -9.58 -11.51 6.11
C ASP A 122 -10.32 -10.69 5.03
N PRO A 123 -10.44 -11.20 3.80
CA PRO A 123 -11.03 -10.44 2.70
C PRO A 123 -12.48 -10.03 2.94
N ASP A 124 -13.27 -10.83 3.64
CA ASP A 124 -14.67 -10.52 3.89
C ASP A 124 -14.83 -9.39 4.90
N THR A 125 -13.97 -9.36 5.90
CA THR A 125 -13.90 -8.25 6.86
C THR A 125 -13.30 -6.99 6.23
N TRP A 126 -12.36 -7.10 5.30
CA TRP A 126 -11.55 -5.95 4.90
C TRP A 126 -11.84 -5.36 3.52
N LYS A 127 -12.48 -6.10 2.59
CA LYS A 127 -12.75 -5.61 1.22
C LYS A 127 -13.49 -4.28 1.20
N HIS A 128 -14.47 -4.09 2.08
CA HIS A 128 -15.25 -2.85 2.15
C HIS A 128 -14.52 -1.70 2.85
N VAL A 129 -13.41 -2.02 3.54
CA VAL A 129 -12.55 -1.04 4.19
C VAL A 129 -11.46 -0.58 3.24
N VAL A 130 -10.91 -1.46 2.39
CA VAL A 130 -9.70 -1.14 1.60
C VAL A 130 -9.97 -0.96 0.11
N LEU A 131 -11.11 -1.42 -0.37
CA LEU A 131 -11.57 -1.25 -1.75
C LEU A 131 -12.80 -0.31 -1.78
N ARG A 132 -13.11 0.22 -2.95
CA ARG A 132 -14.30 1.06 -3.19
C ARG A 132 -15.56 0.20 -3.29
N GLU A 133 -16.73 0.84 -3.19
CA GLU A 133 -18.03 0.34 -3.69
C GLU A 133 -18.17 -1.20 -3.64
N ASN A 134 -18.33 -1.79 -2.45
CA ASN A 134 -18.52 -3.23 -2.27
C ASN A 134 -17.45 -4.15 -2.92
N GLY A 135 -16.18 -3.73 -2.97
CA GLY A 135 -15.07 -4.56 -3.45
C GLY A 135 -14.52 -4.18 -4.82
N LYS A 136 -14.94 -3.04 -5.38
CA LYS A 136 -14.36 -2.45 -6.58
C LYS A 136 -12.98 -1.88 -6.28
N TRP A 137 -12.00 -2.12 -7.14
CA TRP A 137 -10.61 -1.69 -6.94
C TRP A 137 -10.45 -0.22 -6.49
N SER A 138 -9.50 0.01 -5.59
CA SER A 138 -9.06 1.36 -5.21
C SER A 138 -8.33 2.05 -6.38
N ARG A 139 -7.97 3.33 -6.22
CA ARG A 139 -7.09 4.01 -7.18
C ARG A 139 -5.71 3.35 -7.25
N ALA A 140 -5.17 2.93 -6.11
CA ALA A 140 -3.89 2.21 -6.06
C ALA A 140 -3.98 0.87 -6.81
N MET A 141 -5.04 0.09 -6.61
CA MET A 141 -5.24 -1.17 -7.35
C MET A 141 -5.39 -0.94 -8.85
N GLN A 142 -6.05 0.14 -9.29
CA GLN A 142 -6.12 0.51 -10.71
C GLN A 142 -4.74 0.81 -11.30
N LEU A 143 -3.90 1.57 -10.58
CA LEU A 143 -2.52 1.86 -10.97
C LEU A 143 -1.69 0.59 -11.03
N MET A 144 -1.73 -0.23 -9.98
CA MET A 144 -1.01 -1.50 -9.91
C MET A 144 -1.42 -2.44 -11.05
N CYS A 145 -2.67 -2.39 -11.50
CA CYS A 145 -3.15 -3.12 -12.66
C CYS A 145 -2.94 -2.39 -13.99
N GLY A 146 -2.26 -1.24 -14.02
CA GLY A 146 -1.90 -0.48 -15.21
C GLY A 146 -3.07 0.20 -15.94
N PHE A 147 -4.14 0.57 -15.22
CA PHE A 147 -5.33 1.17 -15.81
C PHE A 147 -5.36 2.70 -15.78
N THR A 148 -4.50 3.36 -14.99
CA THR A 148 -4.58 4.82 -14.76
C THR A 148 -3.21 5.49 -14.65
N ASP A 149 -3.18 6.82 -14.81
CA ASP A 149 -2.10 7.80 -14.49
C ASP A 149 -0.71 7.23 -14.21
N GLY A 150 0.10 7.05 -15.25
CA GLY A 150 1.44 6.48 -15.12
C GLY A 150 1.38 5.01 -14.72
N ARG A 151 1.73 4.13 -15.65
CA ARG A 151 1.46 2.69 -15.48
C ARG A 151 2.67 2.00 -14.86
N HIS A 152 2.40 1.11 -13.92
CA HIS A 152 3.38 0.09 -13.55
C HIS A 152 3.72 -0.78 -14.76
N PRO A 153 4.95 -1.33 -14.81
CA PRO A 153 5.37 -2.26 -15.85
C PRO A 153 4.36 -3.35 -16.14
N LYS A 154 4.30 -3.77 -17.40
CA LYS A 154 3.31 -4.76 -17.83
C LYS A 154 3.43 -6.07 -17.06
N TRP A 155 4.66 -6.51 -16.77
CA TRP A 155 4.89 -7.76 -16.03
C TRP A 155 4.34 -7.70 -14.60
N LEU A 156 4.40 -6.53 -13.96
CA LEU A 156 3.87 -6.32 -12.61
C LEU A 156 2.35 -6.25 -12.67
N ALA A 157 1.81 -5.44 -13.59
CA ALA A 157 0.37 -5.26 -13.75
C ALA A 157 -0.36 -6.54 -14.16
N ASP A 158 0.16 -7.28 -15.14
CA ASP A 158 -0.42 -8.53 -15.63
C ASP A 158 -0.46 -9.61 -14.55
N HIS A 159 0.45 -9.56 -13.56
CA HIS A 159 0.42 -10.48 -12.43
C HIS A 159 -0.77 -10.22 -11.49
N LEU A 160 -1.15 -8.95 -11.25
CA LEU A 160 -2.23 -8.62 -10.31
C LEU A 160 -3.62 -8.68 -10.95
N ARG A 161 -3.74 -8.24 -12.21
CA ARG A 161 -5.01 -8.18 -12.95
C ARG A 161 -5.95 -9.39 -12.77
N PRO A 162 -5.47 -10.64 -12.73
CA PRO A 162 -6.35 -11.80 -12.64
C PRO A 162 -7.22 -11.85 -11.38
N ILE A 163 -6.89 -11.13 -10.30
CA ILE A 163 -7.71 -11.11 -9.07
C ILE A 163 -8.97 -10.25 -9.21
N PHE A 164 -9.05 -9.39 -10.25
CA PHE A 164 -10.21 -8.56 -10.53
C PHE A 164 -10.99 -9.09 -11.75
N ASP A 165 -12.30 -8.87 -11.76
CA ASP A 165 -13.14 -9.12 -12.93
C ASP A 165 -13.02 -7.98 -13.97
N GLU A 166 -13.72 -8.12 -15.10
CA GLU A 166 -13.74 -7.13 -16.19
C GLU A 166 -14.30 -5.75 -15.78
N HIS A 167 -15.00 -5.67 -14.65
CA HIS A 167 -15.58 -4.45 -14.10
C HIS A 167 -14.74 -3.86 -12.96
N GLY A 168 -13.61 -4.51 -12.63
CA GLY A 168 -12.69 -4.09 -11.58
C GLY A 168 -13.12 -4.50 -10.17
N TYR A 169 -14.04 -5.45 -10.01
CA TYR A 169 -14.40 -5.99 -8.69
C TYR A 169 -13.47 -7.15 -8.33
N LEU A 170 -13.09 -7.21 -7.05
CA LEU A 170 -12.32 -8.32 -6.52
C LEU A 170 -13.12 -9.62 -6.69
N LYS A 171 -12.53 -10.61 -7.36
CA LYS A 171 -13.10 -11.94 -7.50
C LYS A 171 -13.21 -12.64 -6.14
N PRO A 172 -14.04 -13.69 -6.02
CA PRO A 172 -14.06 -14.53 -4.82
C PRO A 172 -12.64 -14.95 -4.43
N VAL A 173 -12.26 -14.76 -3.17
CA VAL A 173 -10.90 -14.99 -2.70
C VAL A 173 -10.67 -16.49 -2.48
N THR A 174 -10.44 -17.20 -3.59
CA THR A 174 -10.04 -18.60 -3.63
C THR A 174 -8.56 -18.76 -3.29
N ALA A 175 -8.09 -20.01 -3.12
CA ALA A 175 -6.67 -20.29 -2.90
C ALA A 175 -5.78 -19.70 -4.00
N ASP A 176 -6.21 -19.77 -5.26
CA ASP A 176 -5.46 -19.21 -6.39
C ASP A 176 -5.37 -17.68 -6.32
N VAL A 177 -6.47 -17.00 -5.94
CA VAL A 177 -6.48 -15.55 -5.74
C VAL A 177 -5.56 -15.17 -4.58
N VAL A 178 -5.60 -15.91 -3.47
CA VAL A 178 -4.70 -15.70 -2.31
C VAL A 178 -3.25 -15.84 -2.72
N GLU A 179 -2.91 -16.85 -3.53
CA GLU A 179 -1.54 -17.06 -3.99
C GLU A 179 -1.07 -15.90 -4.88
N ILE A 180 -1.90 -15.47 -5.83
CA ILE A 180 -1.58 -14.30 -6.68
C ILE A 180 -1.35 -13.05 -5.81
N MET A 181 -2.18 -12.82 -4.79
CA MET A 181 -2.00 -11.67 -3.88
C MET A 181 -0.69 -11.77 -3.08
N ARG A 182 -0.33 -12.96 -2.61
CA ARG A 182 0.93 -13.19 -1.87
C ARG A 182 2.14 -12.98 -2.76
N GLU A 183 2.16 -13.58 -3.94
CA GLU A 183 3.25 -13.44 -4.90
C GLU A 183 3.38 -11.99 -5.38
N HIS A 184 2.25 -11.32 -5.62
CA HIS A 184 2.28 -9.91 -6.00
C HIS A 184 2.80 -9.02 -4.87
N ALA A 185 2.43 -9.28 -3.62
CA ALA A 185 2.97 -8.57 -2.46
C ALA A 185 4.49 -8.75 -2.36
N LYS A 186 5.03 -9.94 -2.66
CA LYS A 186 6.48 -10.18 -2.76
C LYS A 186 7.12 -9.36 -3.87
N LEU A 187 6.49 -9.27 -5.04
CA LEU A 187 6.99 -8.45 -6.16
C LEU A 187 7.03 -6.97 -5.79
N ILE A 188 5.97 -6.45 -5.17
CA ILE A 188 5.96 -5.06 -4.69
C ILE A 188 7.07 -4.84 -3.66
N PHE A 189 7.24 -5.75 -2.70
CA PHE A 189 8.31 -5.65 -1.71
C PHE A 189 9.69 -5.61 -2.39
N ARG A 190 9.89 -6.40 -3.47
CA ARG A 190 11.10 -6.35 -4.28
C ARG A 190 11.33 -4.99 -4.92
N CYS A 191 10.28 -4.35 -5.44
CA CYS A 191 10.36 -2.97 -5.90
C CYS A 191 10.75 -2.03 -4.76
N LEU A 192 10.09 -2.12 -3.59
CA LEU A 192 10.31 -1.21 -2.47
C LEU A 192 11.77 -1.16 -1.97
N TYR A 193 12.50 -2.29 -1.93
CA TYR A 193 13.92 -2.25 -1.52
C TYR A 193 14.89 -1.98 -2.68
N SER A 194 14.47 -2.19 -3.93
CA SER A 194 15.32 -2.00 -5.12
C SER A 194 15.35 -0.57 -5.65
N ILE A 195 14.47 0.33 -5.18
CA ILE A 195 14.43 1.74 -5.60
C ILE A 195 15.74 2.46 -5.23
N GLY A 196 16.67 2.61 -6.17
CA GLY A 196 17.81 3.53 -6.16
C GLY A 196 18.73 3.61 -4.91
N PRO A 197 19.87 4.30 -5.02
CA PRO A 197 20.86 4.39 -3.93
C PRO A 197 20.41 5.23 -2.73
N THR A 198 19.41 6.10 -2.90
CA THR A 198 18.87 6.96 -1.83
C THR A 198 17.58 6.42 -1.20
N ASN A 199 17.12 5.24 -1.65
CA ASN A 199 15.83 4.62 -1.35
C ASN A 199 15.03 5.31 -0.24
N SER A 200 14.09 6.18 -0.64
CA SER A 200 13.31 6.98 0.31
C SER A 200 12.49 6.12 1.29
N MET A 201 12.24 4.84 0.95
CA MET A 201 11.53 3.87 1.80
C MET A 201 12.29 3.47 3.06
N LEU A 202 13.61 3.66 3.08
CA LEU A 202 14.43 3.36 4.27
C LEU A 202 14.25 4.41 5.38
N ASN A 203 13.63 5.55 5.06
CA ASN A 203 13.23 6.56 6.03
C ASN A 203 11.75 6.39 6.39
N TRP A 204 11.49 5.89 7.59
CA TRP A 204 10.11 5.67 8.07
C TRP A 204 9.23 6.92 8.05
N LYS A 205 9.82 8.13 8.13
CA LYS A 205 9.05 9.38 8.01
C LYS A 205 8.50 9.56 6.60
N ASN A 206 9.26 9.15 5.58
CA ASN A 206 8.79 9.18 4.20
C ASN A 206 7.74 8.08 3.96
N VAL A 207 7.90 6.90 4.59
CA VAL A 207 6.86 5.85 4.59
C VAL A 207 5.57 6.34 5.25
N LYS A 208 5.67 7.09 6.35
CA LYS A 208 4.52 7.72 7.00
C LYS A 208 3.86 8.79 6.13
N CYS A 209 4.67 9.73 5.61
CA CYS A 209 4.21 10.85 4.80
C CYS A 209 3.83 10.45 3.37
N SER A 210 4.19 9.23 2.95
CA SER A 210 3.66 8.63 1.74
C SER A 210 2.16 8.62 1.92
N HIS A 211 1.49 9.29 1.01
CA HIS A 211 0.09 9.61 1.16
C HIS A 211 -0.71 8.31 1.33
N GLY A 212 -0.20 7.13 0.95
CA GLY A 212 -0.83 5.82 1.16
C GLY A 212 -1.30 5.42 2.57
N LEU A 213 -0.99 6.12 3.67
CA LEU A 213 -1.61 5.84 5.00
C LEU A 213 -2.64 6.90 5.44
N GLU A 214 -2.34 8.20 5.24
CA GLU A 214 -3.30 9.30 5.48
C GLU A 214 -4.35 9.42 4.36
N TYR A 215 -3.96 9.11 3.12
CA TYR A 215 -4.81 9.03 1.93
C TYR A 215 -5.54 7.71 1.79
N PHE A 216 -5.01 6.61 2.34
CA PHE A 216 -5.81 5.39 2.53
C PHE A 216 -6.98 5.67 3.48
N ALA A 217 -6.76 6.45 4.54
CA ALA A 217 -7.87 6.98 5.35
C ALA A 217 -8.78 7.94 4.55
N TYR A 218 -8.22 8.80 3.69
CA TYR A 218 -8.99 9.73 2.85
C TYR A 218 -9.80 9.06 1.72
N GLN A 219 -9.31 8.00 1.06
CA GLN A 219 -10.05 7.30 0.00
C GLN A 219 -11.20 6.47 0.56
N THR A 220 -11.05 5.93 1.77
CA THR A 220 -12.18 5.29 2.48
C THR A 220 -13.31 6.24 2.82
N TYR A 221 -13.02 7.54 2.89
CA TYR A 221 -14.02 8.58 3.15
C TYR A 221 -14.92 8.90 1.93
N TRP A 222 -14.40 8.80 0.72
CA TRP A 222 -15.13 9.13 -0.52
C TRP A 222 -15.78 7.92 -1.21
N SER A 223 -15.65 6.73 -0.62
CA SER A 223 -16.17 5.48 -1.18
C SER A 223 -17.38 4.91 -0.42
N GLY A 224 -17.88 5.64 0.59
CA GLY A 224 -19.11 5.34 1.34
C GLY A 224 -20.23 6.34 1.11
#